data_AF-A0A1V6FVY4-F1
#
_entry.id   AF-A0A1V6FVY4-F1
#
_cell.length_a   1.000
_cell.length_b   1.000
_cell.length_c   1.000
_cell.angle_alpha   90.00
_cell.angle_beta   90.00
_cell.angle_gamma   90.00
#
_symmetry.space_group_name_H-M   'P 1'
#
loop_
_entity.id
_entity.type
_entity.pdbx_description
1 polymer ?
#
loop_
_entity_poly.entity_id
_entity_poly.type
_entity_poly.pdbx_seq_one_letter_code
_entity_poly.pdbx_strand_id
1 'polypeptide(L)'
;MIVNDYSAELVVASRFAEAGWNIYFPHRDKGFDFIVSKEVEGNGEMIRPVQVKGKYPMDEKGDKAVYGYVGKLTKLHPEMILAIPYYSGTTTLIPEFVFYMPISMIKECSRGYKCQPASFRKGRPVPREYFKKFMDNEGLKLAEREDWRVITIDY
;
A
#
# COMPACT_ATOMS: atom_id res chain seq x y z
N MET A 1 8.83 16.63 -13.83
CA MET A 1 8.48 16.95 -12.42
C MET A 1 8.94 15.77 -11.59
N ILE A 2 9.91 15.95 -10.68
CA ILE A 2 10.40 14.86 -9.84
C ILE A 2 9.33 14.59 -8.78
N VAL A 3 8.46 13.63 -9.05
CA VAL A 3 7.56 13.10 -8.03
C VAL A 3 8.41 12.22 -7.14
N ASN A 4 8.78 12.75 -5.98
CA ASN A 4 9.70 12.10 -5.06
C ASN A 4 8.94 10.99 -4.31
N ASP A 5 9.45 9.75 -4.31
CA ASP A 5 8.86 8.62 -3.56
C ASP A 5 8.57 8.99 -2.09
N TYR A 6 9.34 9.93 -1.53
CA TYR A 6 9.12 10.49 -0.20
C TYR A 6 7.76 11.19 0.00
N SER A 7 7.18 11.81 -1.04
CA SER A 7 5.84 12.42 -0.89
C SER A 7 4.75 11.37 -0.77
N ALA A 8 4.88 10.25 -1.47
CA ALA A 8 3.97 9.12 -1.33
C ALA A 8 4.02 8.55 0.10
N GLU A 9 5.23 8.43 0.67
CA GLU A 9 5.43 7.99 2.06
C GLU A 9 4.69 8.90 3.05
N LEU A 10 4.88 10.22 2.93
CA LEU A 10 4.22 11.19 3.81
C LEU A 10 2.70 11.17 3.66
N VAL A 11 2.17 11.04 2.45
CA VAL A 11 0.71 10.94 2.24
C VAL A 11 0.12 9.70 2.90
N VAL A 12 0.79 8.54 2.75
CA VAL A 12 0.33 7.30 3.39
C VAL A 12 0.43 7.41 4.91
N ALA A 13 1.52 7.97 5.44
CA ALA A 13 1.70 8.21 6.88
C ALA A 13 0.60 9.13 7.44
N SER A 14 0.26 10.22 6.75
CA SER A 14 -0.83 11.12 7.15
C SER A 14 -2.17 10.39 7.23
N ARG A 15 -2.47 9.50 6.28
CA ARG A 15 -3.71 8.71 6.31
C ARG A 15 -3.77 7.75 7.51
N PHE A 16 -2.66 7.13 7.88
CA PHE A 16 -2.58 6.35 9.11
C PHE A 16 -2.80 7.22 10.36
N ALA A 17 -2.19 8.40 10.41
CA ALA A 17 -2.35 9.34 11.52
C ALA A 17 -3.81 9.81 11.66
N GLU A 18 -4.48 10.14 10.54
CA GLU A 18 -5.91 10.47 10.50
C GLU A 18 -6.80 9.32 10.98
N ALA A 19 -6.39 8.08 10.74
CA ALA A 19 -7.06 6.88 11.27
C ALA A 19 -6.66 6.54 12.72
N GLY A 20 -5.92 7.41 13.41
CA GLY A 20 -5.55 7.27 14.83
C GLY A 20 -4.37 6.34 15.10
N TRP A 21 -3.52 6.07 14.11
CA TRP A 21 -2.27 5.34 14.30
C TRP A 21 -1.12 6.30 14.65
N ASN A 22 -0.24 5.87 15.55
CA ASN A 22 1.06 6.49 15.79
C ASN A 22 2.02 6.15 14.64
N ILE A 23 2.87 7.10 14.24
CA ILE A 23 3.81 6.94 13.12
C ILE A 23 5.25 7.10 13.60
N TYR A 24 6.12 6.15 13.25
CA TYR A 24 7.54 6.15 13.60
C TYR A 24 8.39 6.01 12.33
N PHE A 25 9.20 7.02 12.03
CA PHE A 25 10.11 6.99 10.89
C PHE A 25 11.49 6.46 11.29
N PRO A 26 11.99 5.38 10.68
CA PRO A 26 13.37 4.96 10.84
C PRO A 26 14.32 5.92 10.12
N HIS A 27 15.63 5.73 10.33
CA HIS A 27 16.63 6.40 9.50
C HIS A 27 16.42 6.03 8.02
N ARG A 28 16.50 7.02 7.13
CA ARG A 28 16.29 6.84 5.69
C ARG A 28 17.12 5.68 5.11
N ASP A 29 16.55 5.04 4.09
CA ASP A 29 17.13 3.93 3.34
C ASP A 29 17.43 2.65 4.15
N LYS A 30 16.87 2.52 5.37
CA LYS A 30 17.02 1.33 6.21
C LYS A 30 15.69 0.66 6.51
N GLY A 31 15.38 -0.39 5.73
CA GLY A 31 14.29 -1.31 6.01
C GLY A 31 12.95 -0.84 5.46
N PHE A 32 11.93 -0.78 6.33
CA PHE A 32 10.60 -0.27 5.99
C PHE A 32 10.60 1.25 5.95
N ASP A 33 9.65 1.85 5.24
CA ASP A 33 9.60 3.31 5.08
C ASP A 33 9.15 3.99 6.38
N PHE A 34 8.25 3.35 7.13
CA PHE A 34 7.91 3.69 8.51
C PHE A 34 7.29 2.50 9.25
N ILE A 35 7.06 2.65 10.55
CA ILE A 35 6.31 1.73 11.40
C ILE A 35 5.11 2.47 11.95
N VAL A 36 3.96 1.81 12.03
CA VAL A 36 2.77 2.34 12.68
C VAL A 36 2.37 1.50 13.89
N SER A 37 1.83 2.12 14.93
CA SER A 37 1.18 1.42 16.03
C SER A 37 -0.17 2.00 16.40
N LYS A 38 -1.07 1.17 16.94
CA LYS A 38 -2.38 1.60 17.43
C LYS A 38 -2.88 0.63 18.48
N GLU A 39 -3.37 1.16 19.59
CA GLU A 39 -4.12 0.37 20.57
C GLU A 39 -5.50 0.07 19.99
N VAL A 40 -5.81 -1.22 19.81
CA VAL A 40 -7.10 -1.67 19.27
C VAL A 40 -7.84 -2.40 20.38
N GLU A 41 -9.05 -1.93 20.70
CA GLU A 41 -9.89 -2.53 21.72
C GLU A 41 -10.08 -4.03 21.46
N GLY A 42 -9.78 -4.86 22.47
CA GLY A 42 -9.86 -6.32 22.39
C GLY A 42 -8.67 -7.02 21.72
N ASN A 43 -7.82 -6.31 20.97
CA ASN A 43 -6.65 -6.88 20.30
C ASN A 43 -5.31 -6.40 20.92
N GLY A 44 -5.32 -5.32 21.70
CA GLY A 44 -4.12 -4.71 22.28
C GLY A 44 -3.34 -3.84 21.30
N GLU A 45 -2.07 -3.59 21.59
CA GLU A 45 -1.19 -2.78 20.74
C GLU A 45 -0.85 -3.52 19.43
N MET A 46 -1.35 -3.01 18.31
CA MET A 46 -0.99 -3.46 16.97
C MET A 46 0.26 -2.72 16.50
N ILE A 47 1.25 -3.44 15.96
CA ILE A 47 2.47 -2.85 15.37
C ILE A 47 2.63 -3.35 13.93
N ARG A 48 2.70 -2.43 12.97
CA ARG A 48 2.73 -2.73 11.54
C ARG A 48 3.90 -2.00 10.86
N PRO A 49 4.93 -2.72 10.39
CA PRO A 49 5.92 -2.12 9.50
C PRO A 49 5.29 -1.81 8.14
N VAL A 50 5.49 -0.61 7.60
CA VAL A 50 4.87 -0.15 6.35
C VAL A 50 5.92 0.06 5.27
N GLN A 51 5.70 -0.56 4.11
CA GLN A 51 6.42 -0.27 2.88
C GLN A 51 5.47 0.40 1.89
N VAL A 52 5.85 1.58 1.42
CA VAL A 52 5.15 2.38 0.41
C VAL A 52 5.77 2.16 -0.96
N LYS A 53 4.90 1.98 -1.96
CA LYS A 53 5.30 1.89 -3.37
C LYS A 53 4.32 2.65 -4.26
N GLY A 54 4.67 3.88 -4.61
CA GLY A 54 3.87 4.74 -5.49
C GLY A 54 3.64 4.15 -6.88
N LYS A 55 2.44 4.38 -7.42
CA LYS A 55 2.05 3.98 -8.77
C LYS A 55 1.61 5.18 -9.60
N TYR A 56 2.59 5.73 -10.32
CA TYR A 56 2.41 6.83 -11.24
C TYR A 56 2.15 6.33 -12.67
N PRO A 57 1.16 6.89 -13.37
CA PRO A 57 1.05 6.71 -14.82
C PRO A 57 2.34 7.21 -15.45
N MET A 58 2.97 6.38 -16.28
CA MET A 58 3.98 6.85 -17.22
C MET A 58 3.33 6.91 -18.58
N ASP A 59 3.65 7.96 -19.35
CA ASP A 59 3.00 8.36 -20.61
C ASP A 59 2.91 7.25 -21.68
N GLU A 60 3.66 6.17 -21.54
CA GLU A 60 3.81 5.11 -22.55
C GLU A 60 3.01 3.83 -22.29
N LYS A 61 2.12 3.80 -21.30
CA LYS A 61 1.45 2.55 -20.88
C LYS A 61 -0.04 2.59 -21.18
N GLY A 62 -0.42 1.89 -22.26
CA GLY A 62 -1.80 1.57 -22.57
C GLY A 62 -2.49 0.74 -21.47
N ASP A 63 -3.75 0.42 -21.73
CA ASP A 63 -4.63 -0.35 -20.85
C ASP A 63 -4.01 -1.66 -20.31
N LYS A 64 -4.23 -1.95 -19.02
CA LYS A 64 -3.71 -3.15 -18.33
C LYS A 64 -4.79 -3.84 -17.52
N ALA A 65 -4.93 -5.15 -17.74
CA ALA A 65 -5.83 -5.99 -16.94
C ALA A 65 -5.39 -6.08 -15.46
N VAL A 66 -4.07 -6.01 -15.21
CA VAL A 66 -3.50 -6.01 -13.86
C VAL A 66 -2.48 -4.88 -13.71
N TYR A 67 -2.56 -4.17 -12.59
CA TYR A 67 -1.76 -2.99 -12.27
C TYR A 67 -1.45 -2.92 -10.78
N GLY A 68 -0.23 -2.50 -10.45
CA GLY A 68 0.26 -2.40 -9.07
C GLY A 68 1.76 -2.60 -8.94
N TYR A 69 2.19 -3.08 -7.77
CA TYR A 69 3.59 -3.28 -7.45
C TYR A 69 4.17 -4.54 -8.12
N VAL A 70 5.35 -4.39 -8.72
CA VAL A 70 6.21 -5.47 -9.24
C VAL A 70 7.65 -5.00 -9.07
N GLY A 71 8.46 -5.70 -8.28
CA GLY A 71 9.86 -5.36 -8.04
C GLY A 71 10.44 -6.01 -6.78
N LYS A 72 11.66 -5.58 -6.41
CA LYS A 72 12.34 -6.05 -5.19
C LYS A 72 11.81 -5.33 -3.95
N LEU A 73 11.43 -6.10 -2.93
CA LEU A 73 11.21 -5.63 -1.56
C LEU A 73 12.46 -5.93 -0.75
N THR A 74 13.01 -4.91 -0.08
CA THR A 74 14.27 -5.00 0.67
C THR A 74 14.12 -5.79 1.96
N LYS A 75 12.92 -5.78 2.55
CA LYS A 75 12.55 -6.55 3.74
C LYS A 75 11.11 -7.04 3.62
N LEU A 76 10.82 -8.15 4.28
CA LEU A 76 9.48 -8.67 4.52
C LEU A 76 9.30 -8.88 6.02
N HIS A 77 8.06 -8.72 6.49
CA HIS A 77 7.69 -9.02 7.87
C HIS A 77 6.25 -9.54 7.88
N PRO A 78 5.89 -10.55 8.71
CA PRO A 78 4.55 -11.12 8.71
C PRO A 78 3.44 -10.07 8.91
N GLU A 79 3.67 -9.15 9.83
CA GLU A 79 2.72 -8.08 10.17
C GLU A 79 2.83 -6.84 9.26
N MET A 80 3.59 -6.90 8.15
CA MET A 80 3.82 -5.72 7.31
C MET A 80 2.57 -5.28 6.54
N ILE A 81 2.56 -4.01 6.16
CA ILE A 81 1.62 -3.43 5.21
C ILE A 81 2.41 -2.97 3.99
N LEU A 82 2.08 -3.52 2.82
CA LEU A 82 2.47 -2.93 1.55
C LEU A 82 1.41 -1.90 1.15
N ALA A 83 1.71 -0.62 1.35
CA ALA A 83 0.88 0.49 0.93
C ALA A 83 1.20 0.90 -0.52
N ILE A 84 0.17 0.94 -1.36
CA ILE A 84 0.31 1.23 -2.79
C ILE A 84 -0.59 2.43 -3.13
N PRO A 85 -0.09 3.67 -3.04
CA PRO A 85 -0.82 4.85 -3.51
C PRO A 85 -0.83 4.91 -5.04
N TYR A 86 -2.03 5.04 -5.62
CA TYR A 86 -2.25 5.11 -7.07
C TYR A 86 -2.56 6.53 -7.50
N TYR A 87 -1.86 7.00 -8.52
CA TYR A 87 -2.00 8.35 -9.05
C TYR A 87 -2.58 8.30 -10.46
N SER A 88 -3.11 9.42 -10.93
CA SER A 88 -3.50 9.61 -12.33
C SER A 88 -2.73 10.76 -12.96
N GLY A 89 -2.79 10.87 -14.29
CA GLY A 89 -2.05 11.90 -15.03
C GLY A 89 -2.47 13.33 -14.67
N THR A 90 -3.61 13.49 -13.99
CA THR A 90 -4.12 14.79 -13.54
C THR A 90 -3.55 15.26 -12.20
N THR A 91 -3.12 14.35 -11.31
CA THR A 91 -2.57 14.71 -9.99
C THR A 91 -1.41 13.78 -9.59
N THR A 92 -0.23 14.34 -9.34
CA THR A 92 0.94 13.58 -8.88
C THR A 92 1.23 13.72 -7.38
N LEU A 93 0.54 14.65 -6.70
CA LEU A 93 0.74 14.93 -5.28
C LEU A 93 -0.21 14.11 -4.40
N ILE A 94 -1.48 14.01 -4.81
CA ILE A 94 -2.52 13.30 -4.07
C ILE A 94 -2.90 12.05 -4.88
N PRO A 95 -2.82 10.85 -4.29
CA PRO A 95 -3.27 9.63 -4.94
C PRO A 95 -4.80 9.61 -5.02
N GLU A 96 -5.32 9.01 -6.09
CA GLU A 96 -6.77 8.76 -6.22
C GLU A 96 -7.27 7.81 -5.14
N PHE A 97 -6.47 6.80 -4.81
CA PHE A 97 -6.74 5.84 -3.74
C PHE A 97 -5.44 5.15 -3.29
N VAL A 98 -5.49 4.54 -2.11
CA VAL A 98 -4.39 3.76 -1.55
C VAL A 98 -4.88 2.35 -1.23
N PHE A 99 -4.13 1.34 -1.66
CA PHE A 99 -4.32 -0.03 -1.18
C PHE A 99 -3.35 -0.33 -0.05
N TYR A 100 -3.84 -0.96 1.02
CA TYR A 100 -3.04 -1.48 2.13
C TYR A 100 -3.08 -3.01 2.07
N MET A 101 -1.97 -3.64 1.70
CA MET A 101 -1.96 -5.07 1.39
C MET A 101 -1.18 -5.87 2.43
N PRO A 102 -1.74 -6.97 2.98
CA PRO A 102 -1.01 -7.85 3.88
C PRO A 102 0.01 -8.72 3.13
N ILE A 103 0.95 -9.30 3.87
CA ILE A 103 2.00 -10.17 3.32
C ILE A 103 1.43 -11.35 2.52
N SER A 104 0.31 -11.93 2.95
CA SER A 104 -0.41 -13.03 2.27
C SER A 104 -0.79 -12.71 0.82
N MET A 105 -0.98 -11.42 0.51
CA MET A 105 -1.35 -10.92 -0.82
C MET A 105 -0.14 -10.56 -1.69
N ILE A 106 1.07 -10.56 -1.13
CA ILE A 106 2.32 -10.34 -1.85
C ILE A 106 2.81 -11.69 -2.37
N LYS A 107 3.00 -11.81 -3.69
CA LYS A 107 3.42 -13.06 -4.35
C LYS A 107 4.79 -12.91 -4.99
N GLU A 108 5.57 -13.97 -5.00
CA GLU A 108 6.84 -14.00 -5.74
C GLU A 108 6.62 -13.96 -7.27
N CYS A 109 7.61 -13.44 -7.97
CA CYS A 109 7.70 -13.43 -9.43
C CYS A 109 9.16 -13.31 -9.88
N SER A 110 9.42 -13.44 -11.18
CA SER A 110 10.77 -13.33 -11.75
C SER A 110 11.49 -12.00 -11.46
N ARG A 111 10.75 -10.95 -11.07
CA ARG A 111 11.29 -9.61 -10.77
C ARG A 111 11.36 -9.31 -9.26
N GLY A 112 11.19 -10.31 -8.40
CA GLY A 112 11.09 -10.18 -6.95
C GLY A 112 9.68 -10.51 -6.49
N TYR A 113 8.91 -9.50 -6.10
CA TYR A 113 7.54 -9.65 -5.61
C TYR A 113 6.55 -8.85 -6.46
N LYS A 114 5.30 -9.28 -6.45
CA LYS A 114 4.17 -8.60 -7.09
C LYS A 114 2.96 -8.53 -6.16
N CYS A 115 2.25 -7.42 -6.26
CA CYS A 115 0.93 -7.21 -5.68
C CYS A 115 0.16 -6.24 -6.58
N GLN A 116 -0.88 -6.74 -7.27
CA GLN A 116 -1.54 -6.03 -8.37
C GLN A 116 -3.07 -5.95 -8.14
N PRO A 117 -3.51 -5.16 -7.14
CA PRO A 117 -4.93 -5.03 -6.75
C PRO A 117 -5.74 -4.15 -7.70
N ALA A 118 -5.11 -3.45 -8.64
CA ALA A 118 -5.78 -2.56 -9.59
C ALA A 118 -5.71 -3.08 -11.03
N SER A 119 -6.44 -2.43 -11.91
CA SER A 119 -6.23 -2.41 -13.36
C SER A 119 -5.85 -0.99 -13.79
N PHE A 120 -5.51 -0.79 -15.05
CA PHE A 120 -5.25 0.54 -15.60
C PHE A 120 -6.07 0.71 -16.87
N ARG A 121 -6.96 1.70 -16.90
CA ARG A 121 -7.93 1.91 -18.00
C ARG A 121 -8.00 3.38 -18.34
N LYS A 122 -7.89 3.71 -19.63
CA LYS A 122 -8.05 5.10 -20.14
C LYS A 122 -7.21 6.12 -19.36
N GLY A 123 -5.95 5.79 -19.07
CA GLY A 123 -5.03 6.68 -18.36
C GLY A 123 -5.24 6.79 -16.84
N ARG A 124 -6.10 5.96 -16.26
CA ARG A 124 -6.38 5.97 -14.81
C ARG A 124 -6.27 4.59 -14.16
N PRO A 125 -5.83 4.54 -12.89
CA PRO A 125 -5.90 3.31 -12.10
C PRO A 125 -7.35 3.01 -11.74
N VAL A 126 -7.74 1.73 -11.78
CA VAL A 126 -9.11 1.29 -11.43
C VAL A 126 -9.04 0.14 -10.43
N PRO A 127 -9.61 0.27 -9.22
CA PRO A 127 -9.65 -0.80 -8.23
C PRO A 127 -10.33 -2.06 -8.77
N ARG A 128 -9.78 -3.25 -8.50
CA ARG A 128 -10.46 -4.52 -8.81
C ARG A 128 -11.40 -4.88 -7.66
N GLU A 129 -12.59 -5.39 -7.99
CA GLU A 129 -13.69 -5.59 -7.03
C GLU A 129 -13.27 -6.34 -5.76
N TYR A 130 -12.69 -7.53 -5.93
CA TYR A 130 -12.26 -8.41 -4.84
C TYR A 130 -11.24 -7.78 -3.89
N PHE A 131 -10.55 -6.73 -4.32
CA PHE A 131 -9.53 -6.06 -3.51
C PHE A 131 -10.07 -4.86 -2.74
N LYS A 132 -11.26 -4.32 -3.06
CA LYS A 132 -11.73 -3.03 -2.51
C LYS A 132 -11.74 -2.96 -0.98
N LYS A 133 -11.91 -4.09 -0.27
CA LYS A 133 -11.81 -4.15 1.20
C LYS A 133 -10.45 -3.72 1.77
N PHE A 134 -9.40 -3.71 0.96
CA PHE A 134 -8.06 -3.25 1.32
C PHE A 134 -7.80 -1.78 0.99
N MET A 135 -8.81 -1.07 0.47
CA MET A 135 -8.65 0.28 -0.07
C MET A 135 -9.03 1.34 0.96
N ASP A 136 -8.24 2.42 1.00
CA ASP A 136 -8.52 3.62 1.79
C ASP A 136 -8.93 3.31 3.24
N ASN A 137 -10.03 3.88 3.72
CA ASN A 137 -10.48 3.71 5.10
C ASN A 137 -10.81 2.25 5.44
N GLU A 138 -11.36 1.49 4.50
CA GLU A 138 -11.65 0.06 4.71
C GLU A 138 -10.36 -0.73 4.91
N GLY A 139 -9.32 -0.43 4.13
CA GLY A 139 -8.01 -1.07 4.30
C GLY A 139 -7.32 -0.70 5.61
N LEU A 140 -7.42 0.55 6.05
CA LEU A 140 -6.89 0.99 7.35
C LEU A 140 -7.60 0.30 8.52
N LYS A 141 -8.93 0.20 8.46
CA LYS A 141 -9.73 -0.53 9.45
C LYS A 141 -9.40 -2.02 9.44
N LEU A 142 -9.17 -2.60 8.26
CA LEU A 142 -8.79 -4.01 8.14
C LEU A 142 -7.41 -4.30 8.75
N ALA A 143 -6.49 -3.32 8.74
CA ALA A 143 -5.15 -3.44 9.33
C ALA A 143 -5.15 -3.51 10.87
N GLU A 144 -6.28 -3.19 11.52
CA GLU A 144 -6.48 -3.31 12.97
C GLU A 144 -6.75 -4.74 13.42
N ARG A 145 -6.98 -5.67 12.49
CA ARG A 145 -7.25 -7.08 12.82
C ARG A 145 -5.98 -7.82 13.22
N GLU A 146 -6.08 -8.67 14.24
CA GLU A 146 -4.98 -9.54 14.70
C GLU A 146 -4.52 -10.53 13.59
N ASP A 147 -5.46 -11.00 12.76
CA ASP A 147 -5.21 -11.95 11.68
C ASP A 147 -4.76 -11.29 10.37
N TRP A 148 -4.42 -9.99 10.37
CA TRP A 148 -3.99 -9.21 9.21
C TRP A 148 -3.09 -9.98 8.23
N ARG A 149 -2.03 -10.61 8.76
CA ARG A 149 -0.99 -11.30 7.99
C ARG A 149 -1.50 -12.43 7.08
N VAL A 150 -2.66 -13.02 7.41
CA VAL A 150 -3.24 -14.15 6.67
C VAL A 150 -4.47 -13.78 5.85
N ILE A 151 -4.96 -12.53 5.91
CA ILE A 151 -6.17 -12.14 5.18
C ILE A 151 -5.95 -12.28 3.66
N THR A 152 -6.85 -12.97 2.99
CA THR A 152 -6.82 -13.19 1.53
C THR A 152 -8.05 -12.61 0.84
N ILE A 153 -8.13 -12.79 -0.48
CA ILE A 153 -9.35 -12.61 -1.26
C ILE A 153 -9.85 -13.96 -1.76
N ASP A 154 -11.15 -14.04 -1.93
CA ASP A 154 -11.79 -15.10 -2.71
C ASP A 154 -12.00 -14.53 -4.12
N TYR A 155 -11.57 -15.28 -5.15
CA TYR A 155 -11.63 -14.87 -6.56
C TYR A 155 -12.94 -15.29 -7.22
#